data_AF-A0A2D6PV64-F1
#
_entry.id   AF-A0A2D6PV64-F1
#
_cell.length_a   1.000
_cell.length_b   1.000
_cell.length_c   1.000
_cell.angle_alpha   90.00
_cell.angle_beta   90.00
_cell.angle_gamma   90.00
#
_symmetry.space_group_name_H-M   'P 1'
#
loop_
_entity.id
_entity.type
_entity.pdbx_description
1 polymer ?
#
loop_
_entity_poly.entity_id
_entity_poly.type
_entity_poly.pdbx_seq_one_letter_code
_entity_poly.pdbx_strand_id
1 'polypeptide(L)'
;MDYDARQTTVEKTRATIESAAVESGRVVAADALNGLAKIDLGSDKGIRPPVTLDVVRDGVVVAWLLIDTVFAETALGVVVADVRGFEVRTGDVVEWCATGSVRPLDPALKRRPDCVMPLPPGQVKLTLALQDVVVPPAMSGRVTNVDHAMRLVQLDLGTNQGMRRGYCIDVVRERMFIARVRVDTVSGEASVGLMIVPHDGAEVRVGDEVTTRLQ
;
A
#
# COMPACT_ATOMS: atom_id res chain seq x y z
N MET A 1 -49.39 -14.97 -3.16
CA MET A 1 -49.59 -13.52 -3.08
C MET A 1 -48.61 -12.96 -2.07
N ASP A 2 -47.34 -12.72 -2.43
CA ASP A 2 -46.34 -12.17 -1.50
C ASP A 2 -45.11 -11.53 -2.21
N TYR A 3 -45.25 -11.17 -3.49
CA TYR A 3 -44.14 -10.64 -4.29
C TYR A 3 -44.03 -9.10 -4.22
N ASP A 4 -45.13 -8.39 -3.95
CA ASP A 4 -45.16 -6.92 -3.96
C ASP A 4 -44.49 -6.25 -2.75
N ALA A 5 -44.46 -6.90 -1.59
CA ALA A 5 -43.89 -6.30 -0.37
C ALA A 5 -42.34 -6.24 -0.37
N ARG A 6 -41.68 -7.04 -1.22
CA ARG A 6 -40.21 -7.05 -1.33
C ARG A 6 -39.67 -6.00 -2.29
N GLN A 7 -40.43 -5.59 -3.31
CA GLN A 7 -39.98 -4.56 -4.26
C GLN A 7 -39.93 -3.17 -3.62
N THR A 8 -40.91 -2.84 -2.76
CA THR A 8 -40.98 -1.55 -2.07
C THR A 8 -39.83 -1.31 -1.08
N THR A 9 -39.23 -2.37 -0.51
CA THR A 9 -38.10 -2.22 0.42
C THR A 9 -36.80 -1.93 -0.34
N VAL A 10 -36.56 -2.56 -1.48
CA VAL A 10 -35.33 -2.36 -2.27
C VAL A 10 -35.28 -0.96 -2.88
N GLU A 11 -36.42 -0.45 -3.37
CA GLU A 11 -36.50 0.91 -3.90
C GLU A 11 -36.29 1.98 -2.82
N LYS A 12 -36.78 1.75 -1.60
CA LYS A 12 -36.57 2.68 -0.49
C LYS A 12 -35.11 2.71 -0.01
N THR A 13 -34.40 1.57 -0.04
CA THR A 13 -32.96 1.54 0.26
C THR A 13 -32.14 2.22 -0.84
N ARG A 14 -32.51 2.06 -2.12
CA ARG A 14 -31.84 2.73 -3.24
C ARG A 14 -32.01 4.25 -3.20
N ALA A 15 -33.22 4.74 -2.92
CA ALA A 15 -33.49 6.18 -2.82
C ALA A 15 -32.79 6.85 -1.62
N THR A 16 -32.49 6.09 -0.55
CA THR A 16 -31.74 6.62 0.61
C THR A 16 -30.24 6.73 0.33
N ILE A 17 -29.70 5.91 -0.58
CA ILE A 17 -28.29 5.98 -1.00
C ILE A 17 -28.09 7.09 -2.05
N GLU A 18 -29.09 7.36 -2.90
CA GLU A 18 -29.02 8.39 -3.94
C GLU A 18 -29.25 9.83 -3.42
N SER A 19 -29.78 10.03 -2.21
CA SER A 19 -30.06 11.38 -1.67
C SER A 19 -29.01 11.95 -0.72
N ALA A 20 -27.98 11.19 -0.37
CA ALA A 20 -26.78 11.77 0.23
C ALA A 20 -26.06 12.53 -0.89
N ALA A 21 -26.33 13.83 -1.01
CA ALA A 21 -25.58 14.72 -1.89
C ALA A 21 -24.10 14.57 -1.53
N VAL A 22 -23.39 13.80 -2.33
CA VAL A 22 -22.07 13.36 -1.94
C VAL A 22 -21.14 14.55 -2.13
N GLU A 23 -20.68 15.10 -1.01
CA GLU A 23 -19.81 16.27 -1.03
C GLU A 23 -18.53 15.94 -1.80
N SER A 24 -18.22 16.78 -2.79
CA SER A 24 -16.92 16.73 -3.46
C SER A 24 -15.85 17.29 -2.53
N GLY A 25 -14.63 16.78 -2.70
CA GLY A 25 -13.46 17.22 -1.95
C GLY A 25 -12.36 17.72 -2.86
N ARG A 26 -11.20 17.95 -2.27
CA ARG A 26 -9.97 18.36 -2.93
C ARG A 26 -8.79 17.57 -2.41
N VAL A 27 -7.82 17.38 -3.29
CA VAL A 27 -6.50 16.90 -2.93
C VAL A 27 -5.78 18.01 -2.16
N VAL A 28 -5.48 17.78 -0.89
CA VAL A 28 -4.73 18.72 -0.04
C VAL A 28 -3.23 18.51 -0.13
N ALA A 29 -2.80 17.28 -0.42
CA ALA A 29 -1.40 16.95 -0.66
C ALA A 29 -1.30 15.76 -1.62
N ALA A 30 -0.31 15.79 -2.51
CA ALA A 30 0.00 14.69 -3.40
C ALA A 30 1.50 14.39 -3.35
N ASP A 31 1.82 13.11 -3.34
CA ASP A 31 3.18 12.59 -3.47
C ASP A 31 3.23 11.73 -4.73
N ALA A 32 3.58 12.37 -5.85
CA ALA A 32 3.68 11.72 -7.15
C ALA A 32 4.73 10.60 -7.19
N LEU A 33 5.79 10.68 -6.35
CA LEU A 33 6.84 9.67 -6.30
C LEU A 33 6.34 8.36 -5.70
N ASN A 34 5.52 8.46 -4.65
CA ASN A 34 4.98 7.29 -3.95
C ASN A 34 3.56 6.91 -4.40
N GLY A 35 2.96 7.68 -5.30
CA GLY A 35 1.58 7.48 -5.74
C GLY A 35 0.58 7.62 -4.60
N LEU A 36 0.81 8.57 -3.68
CA LEU A 36 -0.07 8.82 -2.53
C LEU A 36 -0.76 10.17 -2.66
N ALA A 37 -2.00 10.25 -2.23
CA ALA A 37 -2.69 11.53 -2.10
C ALA A 37 -3.48 11.59 -0.79
N LYS A 38 -3.47 12.78 -0.19
CA LYS A 38 -4.33 13.15 0.93
C LYS A 38 -5.46 14.04 0.43
N ILE A 39 -6.67 13.75 0.86
CA ILE A 39 -7.87 14.49 0.49
C ILE A 39 -8.57 15.05 1.73
N ASP A 40 -9.31 16.15 1.58
CA ASP A 40 -10.15 16.77 2.62
C ASP A 40 -11.55 16.14 2.73
N LEU A 41 -11.64 14.85 2.44
CA LEU A 41 -12.83 14.03 2.67
C LEU A 41 -12.51 12.98 3.72
N GLY A 42 -13.23 13.02 4.84
CA GLY A 42 -13.09 12.06 5.93
C GLY A 42 -14.38 11.30 6.25
N SER A 43 -14.39 10.60 7.37
CA SER A 43 -15.55 9.85 7.85
C SER A 43 -16.74 10.74 8.15
N ASP A 44 -16.50 12.00 8.52
CA ASP A 44 -17.57 12.98 8.80
C ASP A 44 -18.32 13.36 7.53
N LYS A 45 -17.71 13.12 6.36
CA LYS A 45 -18.30 13.26 5.03
C LYS A 45 -18.81 11.94 4.45
N GLY A 46 -18.85 10.89 5.27
CA GLY A 46 -19.39 9.58 4.89
C GLY A 46 -18.42 8.67 4.12
N ILE A 47 -17.13 9.04 3.99
CA ILE A 47 -16.14 8.16 3.35
C ILE A 47 -15.92 6.92 4.22
N ARG A 48 -15.98 5.74 3.58
CA ARG A 48 -15.69 4.45 4.22
C ARG A 48 -14.76 3.63 3.34
N PRO A 49 -13.60 3.16 3.86
CA PRO A 49 -12.72 2.31 3.09
C PRO A 49 -13.26 0.87 3.03
N PRO A 50 -12.95 0.10 1.97
CA PRO A 50 -12.24 0.53 0.76
C PRO A 50 -13.19 1.24 -0.21
N VAL A 51 -12.78 2.39 -0.74
CA VAL A 51 -13.53 3.11 -1.79
C VAL A 51 -12.58 3.70 -2.81
N THR A 52 -13.00 3.75 -4.08
CA THR A 52 -12.27 4.42 -5.15
C THR A 52 -12.98 5.72 -5.52
N LEU A 53 -12.22 6.81 -5.62
CA LEU A 53 -12.69 8.13 -5.98
C LEU A 53 -12.04 8.59 -7.28
N ASP A 54 -12.76 9.39 -8.06
CA ASP A 54 -12.25 10.01 -9.28
C ASP A 54 -11.56 11.32 -8.90
N VAL A 55 -10.33 11.50 -9.38
CA VAL A 55 -9.62 12.79 -9.28
C VAL A 55 -9.85 13.53 -10.59
N VAL A 56 -10.45 14.71 -10.51
CA VAL A 56 -10.91 15.53 -11.63
C VAL A 56 -10.16 16.86 -11.64
N ARG A 57 -9.64 17.23 -12.82
CA ARG A 57 -9.05 18.55 -13.10
C ARG A 57 -9.72 19.13 -14.34
N ASP A 58 -10.24 20.35 -14.24
CA ASP A 58 -10.91 21.04 -15.34
C ASP A 58 -12.02 20.22 -16.02
N GLY A 59 -12.77 19.44 -15.22
CA GLY A 59 -13.86 18.58 -15.71
C GLY A 59 -13.41 17.26 -16.36
N VAL A 60 -12.11 16.94 -16.31
CA VAL A 60 -11.55 15.70 -16.86
C VAL A 60 -11.00 14.83 -15.73
N VAL A 61 -11.33 13.53 -15.74
CA VAL A 61 -10.73 12.56 -14.81
C VAL A 61 -9.25 12.40 -15.14
N VAL A 62 -8.39 12.77 -14.20
CA VAL A 62 -6.93 12.66 -14.31
C VAL A 62 -6.40 11.39 -13.66
N ALA A 63 -7.03 10.90 -12.60
CA ALA A 63 -6.59 9.69 -11.92
C ALA A 63 -7.72 9.03 -11.11
N TRP A 64 -7.48 7.80 -10.67
CA TRP A 64 -8.30 7.10 -9.67
C TRP A 64 -7.54 6.95 -8.35
N LEU A 65 -8.22 7.28 -7.24
CA LEU A 65 -7.65 7.22 -5.90
C LEU A 65 -8.34 6.14 -5.07
N LEU A 66 -7.62 5.10 -4.68
CA LEU A 66 -8.09 4.06 -3.77
C LEU A 66 -7.82 4.50 -2.33
N ILE A 67 -8.89 4.82 -1.61
CA ILE A 67 -8.84 5.19 -0.20
C ILE A 67 -8.74 3.93 0.67
N ASP A 68 -7.65 3.83 1.42
CA ASP A 68 -7.39 2.74 2.36
C ASP A 68 -7.50 3.20 3.83
N THR A 69 -7.21 4.47 4.11
CA THR A 69 -7.14 5.03 5.46
C THR A 69 -8.00 6.28 5.55
N VAL A 70 -8.91 6.31 6.52
CA VAL A 70 -9.86 7.42 6.71
C VAL A 70 -9.76 7.96 8.13
N PHE A 71 -9.71 9.28 8.25
CA PHE A 71 -9.78 10.06 9.48
C PHE A 71 -11.10 10.88 9.51
N ALA A 72 -11.36 11.61 10.59
CA ALA A 72 -12.57 12.43 10.75
C ALA A 72 -12.80 13.38 9.56
N GLU A 73 -11.79 14.21 9.27
CA GLU A 73 -11.87 15.28 8.26
C GLU A 73 -11.08 14.98 6.97
N THR A 74 -10.23 13.95 6.96
CA THR A 74 -9.33 13.68 5.82
C THR A 74 -9.22 12.19 5.55
N ALA A 75 -8.77 11.84 4.36
CA ALA A 75 -8.45 10.47 3.99
C ALA A 75 -7.13 10.41 3.21
N LEU A 76 -6.49 9.25 3.25
CA LEU A 76 -5.31 8.92 2.47
C LEU A 76 -5.69 7.82 1.48
N GLY A 77 -5.15 7.94 0.27
CA GLY A 77 -5.30 6.91 -0.74
C GLY A 77 -4.09 6.75 -1.63
N VAL A 78 -4.09 5.63 -2.33
CA VAL A 78 -3.09 5.27 -3.35
C VAL A 78 -3.67 5.60 -4.72
N VAL A 79 -2.89 6.30 -5.54
CA VAL A 79 -3.21 6.59 -6.93
C VAL A 79 -3.05 5.30 -7.72
N VAL A 80 -4.17 4.75 -8.22
CA VAL A 80 -4.22 3.42 -8.84
C VAL A 80 -3.90 3.47 -10.33
N ALA A 81 -4.33 4.54 -11.00
CA ALA A 81 -4.04 4.75 -12.41
C ALA A 81 -4.12 6.23 -12.76
N ASP A 82 -3.09 6.73 -13.44
CA ASP A 82 -3.12 8.03 -14.10
C ASP A 82 -3.76 7.85 -15.48
N VAL A 83 -4.87 8.53 -15.70
CA VAL A 83 -5.49 8.58 -17.01
C VAL A 83 -4.62 9.50 -17.87
N ARG A 84 -3.96 8.96 -18.89
CA ARG A 84 -3.12 9.73 -19.85
C ARG A 84 -1.83 10.34 -19.25
N GLY A 85 -1.31 9.79 -18.16
CA GLY A 85 -0.07 10.27 -17.53
C GLY A 85 -0.22 11.62 -16.84
N PHE A 86 -1.43 11.99 -16.45
CA PHE A 86 -1.66 13.16 -15.62
C PHE A 86 -1.32 12.84 -14.16
N GLU A 87 -0.35 13.56 -13.60
CA GLU A 87 -0.06 13.50 -12.17
C GLU A 87 -1.16 14.20 -11.37
N VAL A 88 -1.56 13.57 -10.25
CA VAL A 88 -2.40 14.18 -9.23
C VAL A 88 -1.68 15.37 -8.58
N ARG A 89 -2.36 16.49 -8.43
CA ARG A 89 -1.82 17.73 -7.84
C ARG A 89 -2.72 18.23 -6.72
N THR A 90 -2.12 18.97 -5.79
CA THR A 90 -2.87 19.73 -4.79
C THR A 90 -3.86 20.67 -5.49
N GLY A 91 -5.11 20.67 -5.04
CA GLY A 91 -6.19 21.47 -5.58
C GLY A 91 -7.11 20.73 -6.56
N ASP A 92 -6.69 19.56 -7.07
CA ASP A 92 -7.56 18.70 -7.88
C ASP A 92 -8.81 18.32 -7.10
N VAL A 93 -9.95 18.25 -7.80
CA VAL A 93 -11.24 17.92 -7.20
C VAL A 93 -11.37 16.41 -7.10
N VAL A 94 -11.90 15.93 -5.99
CA VAL A 94 -12.14 14.50 -5.78
C VAL A 94 -13.64 14.28 -5.70
N GLU A 95 -14.14 13.44 -6.60
CA GLU A 95 -15.57 13.18 -6.76
C GLU A 95 -15.83 11.68 -6.61
N TRP A 96 -17.04 11.36 -6.14
CA TRP A 96 -17.49 9.98 -6.15
C TRP A 96 -17.67 9.53 -7.58
N CYS A 97 -17.20 8.33 -7.88
CA CYS A 97 -17.17 7.79 -9.22
C CYS A 97 -18.56 7.87 -9.87
N ALA A 98 -18.78 8.89 -10.71
CA ALA A 98 -20.09 9.20 -11.27
C ALA A 98 -20.60 8.07 -12.18
N THR A 99 -19.69 7.21 -12.64
CA THR A 99 -20.04 6.06 -13.48
C THR A 99 -20.80 4.95 -12.75
N GLY A 100 -20.99 4.99 -11.42
CA GLY A 100 -21.82 4.03 -10.68
C GLY A 100 -21.33 2.57 -10.74
N SER A 101 -20.28 2.31 -11.49
CA SER A 101 -19.56 1.05 -11.50
C SER A 101 -18.49 1.13 -10.44
N VAL A 102 -18.73 0.51 -9.28
CA VAL A 102 -17.63 -0.09 -8.52
C VAL A 102 -16.97 -1.05 -9.51
N ARG A 103 -15.95 -0.57 -10.25
CA ARG A 103 -15.18 -1.47 -11.09
C ARG A 103 -14.38 -2.32 -10.12
N PRO A 104 -14.61 -3.64 -10.06
CA PRO A 104 -13.72 -4.49 -9.29
C PRO A 104 -12.30 -4.17 -9.76
N LEU A 105 -11.43 -3.85 -8.80
CA LEU A 105 -10.02 -3.55 -9.04
C LEU A 105 -9.47 -4.70 -9.89
N ASP A 106 -9.27 -4.49 -11.18
CA ASP A 106 -8.78 -5.56 -12.05
C ASP A 106 -7.38 -5.90 -11.56
N PRO A 107 -7.15 -7.12 -11.00
CA PRO A 107 -5.85 -7.48 -10.46
C PRO A 107 -4.74 -7.44 -11.54
N ALA A 108 -5.10 -7.42 -12.83
CA ALA A 108 -4.16 -7.31 -13.94
C ALA A 108 -3.56 -5.91 -14.14
N LEU A 109 -4.14 -4.84 -13.57
CA LEU A 109 -3.64 -3.47 -13.73
C LEU A 109 -2.40 -3.16 -12.86
N LYS A 110 -1.93 -4.10 -12.04
CA LYS A 110 -0.80 -3.88 -11.12
C LYS A 110 0.59 -3.77 -11.76
N ARG A 111 0.79 -4.02 -13.06
CA ARG A 111 2.13 -3.98 -13.69
C ARG A 111 2.07 -3.66 -15.19
N ARG A 112 2.17 -2.39 -15.58
CA ARG A 112 2.71 -2.02 -16.90
C ARG A 112 4.14 -1.51 -16.70
N PRO A 113 5.17 -2.30 -17.07
CA PRO A 113 6.58 -1.92 -16.90
C PRO A 113 7.05 -0.80 -17.85
N ASP A 114 6.18 -0.31 -18.73
CA ASP A 114 6.58 0.55 -19.85
C ASP A 114 6.51 2.06 -19.53
N CYS A 115 6.00 2.45 -18.35
CA CYS A 115 6.01 3.84 -17.88
C CYS A 115 7.30 4.14 -17.10
N VAL A 116 8.45 4.13 -17.78
CA VAL A 116 9.70 4.65 -17.21
C VAL A 116 9.80 6.14 -17.53
N MET A 117 9.38 6.99 -16.59
CA MET A 117 9.57 8.43 -16.70
C MET A 117 11.02 8.81 -16.31
N PRO A 118 11.69 9.71 -17.06
CA PRO A 118 12.98 10.25 -16.64
C PRO A 118 12.80 11.16 -15.40
N LEU A 119 13.48 10.80 -14.30
CA LEU A 119 13.48 11.57 -13.05
C LEU A 119 14.19 12.93 -13.26
N PRO A 120 13.55 14.06 -12.91
CA PRO A 120 14.24 15.35 -12.87
C PRO A 120 15.25 15.39 -11.71
N PRO A 121 16.47 15.93 -11.92
CA PRO A 121 17.45 16.07 -10.85
C PRO A 121 17.11 17.31 -10.01
N GLY A 122 16.53 17.12 -8.83
CA GLY A 122 16.21 18.26 -7.97
C GLY A 122 15.52 17.92 -6.66
N GLN A 123 16.33 17.79 -5.61
CA GLN A 123 15.97 17.96 -4.19
C GLN A 123 14.70 17.27 -3.69
N VAL A 124 14.88 15.97 -3.42
CA VAL A 124 13.99 15.21 -2.55
C VAL A 124 14.20 15.69 -1.11
N LYS A 125 13.31 16.54 -0.60
CA LYS A 125 13.14 16.71 0.85
C LYS A 125 12.05 15.75 1.29
N LEU A 126 12.43 14.48 1.47
CA LEU A 126 11.60 13.43 2.07
C LEU A 126 11.31 13.83 3.52
N THR A 127 10.23 14.56 3.74
CA THR A 127 9.53 14.48 5.02
C THR A 127 8.59 13.28 4.93
N LEU A 128 9.16 12.09 4.74
CA LEU A 128 8.54 10.90 5.29
C LEU A 128 8.29 11.25 6.74
N ALA A 129 7.07 11.07 7.24
CA ALA A 129 6.93 10.75 8.64
C ALA A 129 7.75 9.48 8.82
N LEU A 130 9.04 9.63 9.15
CA LEU A 130 9.91 8.58 9.65
C LEU A 130 9.18 8.08 10.89
N GLN A 131 8.25 7.13 10.71
CA GLN A 131 8.13 6.07 11.67
C GLN A 131 9.54 5.55 11.78
N ASP A 132 10.19 5.81 12.91
CA ASP A 132 11.61 5.61 13.15
C ASP A 132 12.13 4.48 12.27
N VAL A 133 12.85 4.84 11.20
CA VAL A 133 13.61 3.85 10.44
C VAL A 133 14.73 3.49 11.39
N VAL A 134 14.41 2.61 12.33
CA VAL A 134 15.34 2.12 13.33
C VAL A 134 16.32 1.31 12.54
N VAL A 135 17.47 1.92 12.23
CA VAL A 135 18.57 1.26 11.56
C VAL A 135 18.99 0.11 12.47
N PRO A 136 18.80 -1.14 12.05
CA PRO A 136 19.16 -2.27 12.88
C PRO A 136 20.68 -2.26 13.10
N PRO A 137 21.18 -2.71 14.27
CA PRO A 137 22.61 -2.92 14.45
C PRO A 137 23.15 -3.89 13.40
N ALA A 138 24.46 -3.82 13.14
CA ALA A 138 25.12 -4.78 12.27
C ALA A 138 25.03 -6.17 12.88
N MET A 139 24.24 -7.05 12.25
CA MET A 139 23.98 -8.40 12.70
C MET A 139 24.17 -9.35 11.52
N SER A 140 24.65 -10.55 11.83
CA SER A 140 24.82 -11.63 10.87
C SER A 140 24.31 -12.92 11.51
N GLY A 141 23.56 -13.70 10.74
CA GLY A 141 22.96 -14.96 11.18
C GLY A 141 22.75 -15.91 10.02
N ARG A 142 21.97 -16.96 10.24
CA ARG A 142 21.57 -17.95 9.27
C ARG A 142 20.07 -18.26 9.33
N VAL A 143 19.55 -18.69 8.18
CA VAL A 143 18.20 -19.23 8.07
C VAL A 143 18.16 -20.64 8.69
N THR A 144 17.31 -20.83 9.69
CA THR A 144 17.16 -22.13 10.39
C THR A 144 16.01 -22.96 9.84
N ASN A 145 14.94 -22.31 9.38
CA ASN A 145 13.78 -22.99 8.80
C ASN A 145 13.09 -22.08 7.76
N VAL A 146 12.46 -22.69 6.76
CA VAL A 146 11.76 -21.98 5.68
C VAL A 146 10.44 -22.67 5.39
N ASP A 147 9.36 -21.89 5.35
CA ASP A 147 8.06 -22.31 4.84
C ASP A 147 7.73 -21.53 3.57
N HIS A 148 7.85 -22.18 2.42
CA HIS A 148 7.57 -21.58 1.12
C HIS A 148 6.08 -21.34 0.86
N ALA A 149 5.20 -22.15 1.47
CA ALA A 149 3.76 -22.02 1.29
C ALA A 149 3.24 -20.75 1.96
N MET A 150 3.74 -20.46 3.17
CA MET A 150 3.37 -19.27 3.94
C MET A 150 4.36 -18.10 3.76
N ARG A 151 5.46 -18.29 3.04
CA ARG A 151 6.55 -17.31 2.87
C ARG A 151 7.15 -16.85 4.21
N LEU A 152 7.26 -17.78 5.15
CA LEU A 152 7.83 -17.53 6.47
C LEU A 152 9.26 -18.05 6.52
N VAL A 153 10.12 -17.29 7.17
CA VAL A 153 11.53 -17.64 7.37
C VAL A 153 11.84 -17.51 8.84
N GLN A 154 12.43 -18.56 9.41
CA GLN A 154 12.96 -18.55 10.77
C GLN A 154 14.47 -18.27 10.74
N LEU A 155 14.92 -17.36 11.58
CA LEU A 155 16.29 -16.89 11.68
C LEU A 155 16.86 -17.20 13.07
N ASP A 156 18.15 -17.50 13.16
CA ASP A 156 18.91 -17.66 14.41
C ASP A 156 19.29 -16.31 15.08
N LEU A 157 18.48 -15.29 14.86
CA LEU A 157 18.63 -13.96 15.42
C LEU A 157 17.41 -13.64 16.28
N GLY A 158 17.63 -13.41 17.57
CA GLY A 158 16.59 -13.12 18.55
C GLY A 158 16.84 -11.83 19.32
N THR A 159 16.07 -11.65 20.39
CA THR A 159 16.16 -10.48 21.27
C THR A 159 17.56 -10.32 21.86
N ASN A 160 18.26 -11.43 22.13
CA ASN A 160 19.61 -11.43 22.70
C ASN A 160 20.64 -10.77 21.78
N GLN A 161 20.41 -10.79 20.47
CA GLN A 161 21.24 -10.16 19.45
C GLN A 161 20.78 -8.72 19.13
N GLY A 162 19.70 -8.25 19.76
CA GLY A 162 19.13 -6.92 19.53
C GLY A 162 18.09 -6.86 18.41
N MET A 163 17.53 -8.00 18.00
CA MET A 163 16.42 -8.01 17.04
C MET A 163 15.16 -7.39 17.62
N ARG A 164 14.47 -6.62 16.78
CA ARG A 164 13.15 -6.04 17.08
C ARG A 164 12.18 -6.31 15.94
N ARG A 165 10.89 -6.32 16.30
CA ARG A 165 9.80 -6.40 15.33
C ARG A 165 9.86 -5.21 14.36
N GLY A 166 9.61 -5.50 13.09
CA GLY A 166 9.60 -4.49 12.01
C GLY A 166 10.93 -4.32 11.29
N TYR A 167 12.03 -4.87 11.80
CA TYR A 167 13.32 -4.82 11.11
C TYR A 167 13.27 -5.57 9.78
N CYS A 168 13.98 -5.04 8.78
CA CYS A 168 14.20 -5.68 7.50
C CYS A 168 15.63 -6.24 7.46
N ILE A 169 15.76 -7.49 7.00
CA ILE A 169 17.03 -8.20 6.89
C ILE A 169 17.16 -8.76 5.48
N ASP A 170 18.36 -8.70 4.92
CA ASP A 170 18.66 -9.23 3.60
C ASP A 170 19.24 -10.64 3.72
N VAL A 171 18.70 -11.57 2.92
CA VAL A 171 19.16 -12.95 2.79
C VAL A 171 20.12 -13.01 1.61
N VAL A 172 21.33 -13.51 1.86
CA VAL A 172 22.40 -13.61 0.88
C VAL A 172 22.94 -15.05 0.82
N ARG A 173 23.28 -15.49 -0.39
CA ARG A 173 23.97 -16.76 -0.64
C ARG A 173 25.15 -16.48 -1.56
N GLU A 174 26.37 -16.81 -1.14
CA GLU A 174 27.57 -16.61 -1.95
C GLU A 174 27.73 -15.16 -2.48
N ARG A 175 27.38 -14.16 -1.66
CA ARG A 175 27.34 -12.71 -2.01
C ARG A 175 26.25 -12.29 -3.00
N MET A 176 25.35 -13.19 -3.40
CA MET A 176 24.17 -12.87 -4.18
C MET A 176 22.98 -12.58 -3.26
N PHE A 177 22.26 -11.50 -3.53
CA PHE A 177 21.00 -11.19 -2.85
C PHE A 177 19.91 -12.15 -3.30
N ILE A 178 19.27 -12.82 -2.33
CA ILE A 178 18.23 -13.82 -2.59
C ILE A 178 16.86 -13.25 -2.26
N ALA A 179 16.70 -12.71 -1.05
CA ALA A 179 15.41 -12.17 -0.61
C ALA A 179 15.55 -11.13 0.49
N ARG A 180 14.50 -10.32 0.67
CA ARG A 180 14.34 -9.44 1.85
C ARG A 180 13.26 -9.98 2.78
N VAL A 181 13.58 -10.07 4.07
CA VAL A 181 12.69 -10.57 5.12
C VAL A 181 12.36 -9.46 6.10
N ARG A 182 11.08 -9.29 6.44
CA ARG A 182 10.63 -8.38 7.51
C ARG A 182 10.26 -9.20 8.74
N VAL A 183 10.91 -8.89 9.85
CA VAL A 183 10.71 -9.61 11.11
C VAL A 183 9.37 -9.22 11.73
N ASP A 184 8.55 -10.22 12.01
CA ASP A 184 7.23 -10.02 12.62
C ASP A 184 7.21 -10.48 14.09
N THR A 185 7.81 -11.64 14.40
CA THR A 185 7.87 -12.17 15.77
C THR A 185 9.32 -12.41 16.16
N VAL A 186 9.70 -12.00 17.37
CA VAL A 186 11.03 -12.20 17.95
C VAL A 186 10.91 -12.97 19.25
N SER A 187 11.71 -14.03 19.39
CA SER A 187 11.88 -14.85 20.59
C SER A 187 13.36 -14.83 20.98
N GLY A 188 13.69 -15.18 22.22
CA GLY A 188 15.02 -14.95 22.83
C GLY A 188 16.22 -15.14 21.90
N GLU A 189 16.30 -16.30 21.24
CA GLU A 189 17.42 -16.67 20.35
C GLU A 189 17.02 -16.79 18.87
N ALA A 190 15.73 -16.62 18.54
CA ALA A 190 15.25 -16.83 17.17
C ALA A 190 14.16 -15.83 16.81
N SER A 191 14.02 -15.53 15.52
CA SER A 191 12.94 -14.70 15.01
C SER A 191 12.28 -15.34 13.81
N VAL A 192 11.03 -14.94 13.58
CA VAL A 192 10.24 -15.33 12.42
C VAL A 192 9.88 -14.07 11.65
N GLY A 193 10.16 -14.10 10.35
CA GLY A 193 9.87 -13.00 9.45
C GLY A 193 9.11 -13.44 8.21
N LEU A 194 8.43 -12.47 7.60
CA LEU A 194 7.74 -12.61 6.33
C LEU A 194 8.69 -12.22 5.19
N MET A 195 8.81 -13.08 4.19
CA MET A 195 9.59 -12.81 2.98
C MET A 195 8.81 -11.85 2.06
N ILE A 196 9.39 -10.68 1.76
CA ILE A 196 8.74 -9.61 0.99
C ILE A 196 9.08 -9.71 -0.51
N VAL A 197 10.38 -9.73 -0.84
CA VAL A 197 10.86 -9.67 -2.22
C VAL A 197 11.83 -10.82 -2.45
N PRO A 198 11.42 -11.90 -3.14
CA PRO A 198 12.35 -12.86 -3.69
C PRO A 198 12.99 -12.32 -4.98
N HIS A 199 14.28 -12.56 -5.19
CA HIS A 199 14.94 -12.36 -6.47
C HIS A 199 14.44 -13.43 -7.47
N ASP A 200 14.26 -13.05 -8.73
CA ASP A 200 13.62 -13.92 -9.72
C ASP A 200 14.36 -15.25 -9.87
N GLY A 201 13.65 -16.35 -9.63
CA GLY A 201 14.18 -17.72 -9.70
C GLY A 201 15.04 -18.15 -8.50
N ALA A 202 15.29 -17.28 -7.53
CA ALA A 202 16.08 -17.60 -6.34
C ALA A 202 15.15 -18.02 -5.17
N GLU A 203 15.39 -19.22 -4.65
CA GLU A 203 14.66 -19.76 -3.51
C GLU A 203 15.53 -19.73 -2.25
N VAL A 204 14.98 -19.19 -1.15
CA VAL A 204 15.62 -19.17 0.17
C VAL A 204 15.75 -20.60 0.69
N ARG A 205 16.93 -20.99 1.17
CA ARG A 205 17.19 -22.32 1.71
C ARG A 205 17.67 -22.23 3.15
N VAL A 206 17.44 -23.30 3.90
CA VAL A 206 18.04 -23.46 5.22
C VAL A 206 19.56 -23.41 5.10
N GLY A 207 20.21 -22.61 5.95
CA GLY A 207 21.64 -22.35 5.95
C GLY A 207 22.09 -21.09 5.22
N ASP A 208 21.20 -20.43 4.46
CA ASP A 208 21.48 -19.14 3.83
C ASP A 208 21.89 -18.09 4.87
N GLU A 209 22.77 -17.18 4.48
CA GLU A 209 23.28 -16.14 5.37
C GLU A 209 22.33 -14.96 5.41
N VAL A 210 22.14 -14.36 6.58
CA VAL A 210 21.34 -13.15 6.73
C VAL A 210 22.20 -12.02 7.27
N THR A 211 22.05 -10.84 6.69
CA THR A 211 22.82 -9.64 7.05
C THR A 211 21.93 -8.40 7.04
N THR A 212 22.16 -7.50 7.98
CA THR A 212 21.54 -6.17 7.99
C THR A 212 22.37 -5.13 7.25
N ARG A 213 23.60 -5.47 6.84
CA ARG A 213 24.43 -4.61 6.02
C ARG A 213 24.25 -4.97 4.55
N LEU A 214 23.81 -4.00 3.75
CA LEU A 214 24.16 -4.00 2.33
C LEU A 214 25.70 -3.92 2.26
N GLN A 215 26.32 -4.98 1.72
CA GLN A 215 27.71 -4.92 1.27
C GLN A 215 27.79 -4.27 -0.11
#